data_AF-A0A1I7ZW97-F1
#
_entry.id   AF-A0A1I7ZW97-F1
#
_cell.length_a   1.000
_cell.length_b   1.000
_cell.length_c   1.000
_cell.angle_alpha   90.00
_cell.angle_beta   90.00
_cell.angle_gamma   90.00
#
_symmetry.space_group_name_H-M   'P 1'
#
loop_
_entity.id
_entity.type
_entity.pdbx_description
1 polymer ?
#
loop_
_entity_poly.entity_id
_entity_poly.type
_entity_poly.pdbx_seq_one_letter_code
_entity_poly.pdbx_strand_id
1 'polypeptide(L)'
;MHLPNLLPTAAEVLSRSVERRTLRYFHGDNDLQVNEKILSVLLKFVTSMRMIKFSLTAAENSPVSFETIFVRVIDTFTSRDRVYRFIFDATSVTDQLAERFIDLELWGNVGITYSSIDTRRISIHRVGS
;
A
#
# COMPACT_ATOMS: atom_id res chain seq x y z
N MET A 1 20.97 7.57 -37.09
CA MET A 1 20.95 6.63 -35.95
C MET A 1 19.87 7.12 -34.98
N HIS A 2 18.64 6.60 -35.08
CA HIS A 2 17.53 6.98 -34.21
C HIS A 2 17.59 6.07 -32.97
N LEU A 3 17.84 6.65 -31.79
CA LEU A 3 17.58 5.97 -30.52
C LEU A 3 16.05 5.79 -30.40
N PRO A 4 15.54 4.57 -30.19
CA PRO A 4 14.12 4.40 -29.95
C PRO A 4 13.78 5.14 -28.66
N ASN A 5 12.77 6.02 -28.72
CA ASN A 5 12.14 6.61 -27.54
C ASN A 5 11.49 5.47 -26.74
N LEU A 6 12.27 4.83 -25.86
CA LEU A 6 11.75 3.87 -24.89
C LEU A 6 10.85 4.64 -23.93
N LEU A 7 9.53 4.49 -24.12
CA LEU A 7 8.55 5.00 -23.18
C LEU A 7 8.85 4.40 -21.79
N PRO A 8 8.78 5.21 -20.73
CA PRO A 8 9.02 4.71 -19.38
C PRO A 8 8.00 3.62 -19.06
N THR A 9 8.47 2.56 -18.41
CA THR A 9 7.64 1.47 -17.90
C THR A 9 6.65 2.00 -16.85
N ALA A 10 5.55 1.29 -16.62
CA ALA A 10 4.57 1.66 -15.59
C ALA A 10 5.21 1.83 -14.20
N ALA A 11 6.18 0.97 -13.85
CA ALA A 11 6.93 1.08 -12.60
C ALA A 11 7.77 2.37 -12.51
N GLU A 12 8.34 2.82 -13.63
CA GLU A 12 9.12 4.07 -13.67
C GLU A 12 8.22 5.30 -13.59
N VAL A 13 7.06 5.28 -14.24
CA VAL A 13 6.05 6.34 -14.14
C VAL A 13 5.53 6.43 -12.69
N LEU A 14 5.24 5.29 -12.07
CA LEU A 14 4.83 5.22 -10.68
C LEU A 14 5.93 5.76 -9.74
N SER A 15 7.18 5.31 -9.89
CA SER A 15 8.31 5.78 -9.08
C SER A 15 8.47 7.29 -9.18
N ARG A 16 8.45 7.84 -10.40
CA ARG A 16 8.54 9.29 -10.63
C ARG A 16 7.39 10.05 -9.97
N SER A 17 6.18 9.52 -9.99
CA SER A 17 5.01 10.16 -9.38
C SER A 17 5.08 10.17 -7.85
N VAL A 18 5.64 9.11 -7.27
CA VAL A 18 5.92 9.03 -5.82
C VAL A 18 7.05 10.00 -5.44
N GLU A 19 8.15 9.99 -6.18
CA GLU A 19 9.31 10.88 -5.95
C GLU A 19 8.94 12.36 -6.06
N ARG A 20 8.14 12.72 -7.06
CA ARG A 20 7.62 14.08 -7.24
C ARG A 20 6.50 14.44 -6.26
N ARG A 21 6.08 13.49 -5.41
CA ARG A 21 4.99 13.65 -4.44
C ARG A 21 3.68 14.12 -5.08
N THR A 22 3.42 13.68 -6.31
CA THR A 22 2.18 13.98 -7.05
C THR A 22 1.14 12.89 -6.89
N LEU A 23 1.57 11.66 -6.63
CA LEU A 23 0.66 10.55 -6.37
C LEU A 23 -0.05 10.74 -5.02
N ARG A 24 -1.39 10.63 -5.03
CA ARG A 24 -2.24 10.69 -3.84
C ARG A 24 -3.08 9.43 -3.63
N TYR A 25 -3.37 8.72 -4.71
CA TYR A 25 -4.20 7.52 -4.73
C TYR A 25 -3.46 6.43 -5.48
N PHE A 26 -3.44 5.23 -4.92
CA PHE A 26 -2.98 4.03 -5.61
C PHE A 26 -4.03 2.93 -5.44
N HIS A 27 -4.34 2.25 -6.54
CA HIS A 27 -5.18 1.08 -6.58
C HIS A 27 -4.53 0.04 -7.49
N GLY A 28 -4.17 -1.10 -6.92
CA GLY A 28 -3.73 -2.27 -7.65
C GLY A 28 -4.76 -3.39 -7.49
N ASP A 29 -5.14 -3.97 -8.63
CA ASP A 29 -6.09 -5.08 -8.71
C ASP A 29 -5.36 -6.43 -8.76
N ASN A 30 -6.16 -7.50 -8.68
CA ASN A 30 -5.77 -8.90 -8.51
C ASN A 30 -4.80 -9.42 -9.60
N ASP A 31 -4.61 -8.69 -10.69
CA ASP A 31 -3.69 -9.05 -11.78
C ASP A 31 -2.28 -8.43 -11.58
N LEU A 32 -2.10 -7.59 -10.57
CA LEU A 32 -0.83 -6.92 -10.33
C LEU A 32 0.21 -7.90 -9.77
N GLN A 33 1.19 -8.20 -10.61
CA GLN A 33 2.40 -8.95 -10.25
C GLN A 33 3.34 -8.03 -9.44
N VAL A 34 3.44 -8.26 -8.13
CA VAL A 34 4.29 -7.47 -7.24
C VAL A 34 5.66 -8.15 -7.11
N ASN A 35 6.64 -7.59 -7.81
CA ASN A 35 8.05 -7.91 -7.58
C ASN A 35 8.69 -6.90 -6.62
N GLU A 36 9.94 -7.13 -6.21
CA GLU A 36 10.68 -6.26 -5.29
C GLU A 36 10.80 -4.80 -5.77
N LYS A 37 10.92 -4.57 -7.09
CA LYS A 37 10.99 -3.21 -7.65
C LYS A 37 9.67 -2.46 -7.44
N ILE A 38 8.55 -3.09 -7.76
CA ILE A 38 7.21 -2.51 -7.55
C ILE A 38 6.97 -2.30 -6.07
N LEU A 39 7.25 -3.33 -5.24
CA LEU A 39 7.08 -3.25 -3.80
C LEU A 39 7.86 -2.07 -3.20
N SER A 40 9.12 -1.88 -3.58
CA SER A 40 9.92 -0.73 -3.13
C SER A 40 9.25 0.62 -3.43
N VAL A 41 8.65 0.76 -4.61
CA VAL A 41 7.92 1.98 -5.00
C VAL A 41 6.64 2.16 -4.16
N LEU A 42 5.89 1.07 -3.94
CA LEU A 42 4.68 1.10 -3.12
C LEU A 42 4.99 1.46 -1.66
N LEU A 43 6.06 0.90 -1.08
CA LEU A 43 6.49 1.24 0.27
C LEU A 43 6.89 2.71 0.38
N LYS A 44 7.62 3.26 -0.60
CA LYS A 44 7.90 4.70 -0.67
C LYS A 44 6.60 5.52 -0.70
N PHE A 45 5.61 5.10 -1.49
CA PHE A 45 4.31 5.78 -1.53
C PHE A 45 3.59 5.76 -0.19
N VAL A 46 3.59 4.62 0.50
CA VAL A 46 2.98 4.45 1.83
C VAL A 46 3.61 5.40 2.88
N THR A 47 4.89 5.76 2.73
CA THR A 47 5.53 6.78 3.58
C THR A 47 5.19 8.23 3.22
N SER A 48 4.49 8.48 2.12
CA SER A 48 4.19 9.82 1.64
C SER A 48 3.16 10.52 2.53
N MET A 49 3.46 11.76 2.95
CA MET A 49 2.49 12.62 3.66
C MET A 49 1.31 13.05 2.78
N ARG A 50 1.44 12.91 1.44
CA ARG A 50 0.38 13.22 0.48
C ARG A 50 -0.50 12.02 0.14
N MET A 51 -0.21 10.85 0.69
CA MET A 51 -1.04 9.67 0.51
C MET A 51 -2.44 9.94 1.09
N ILE A 52 -3.45 9.75 0.25
CA ILE A 52 -4.86 9.79 0.62
C ILE A 52 -5.43 8.37 0.64
N LYS A 53 -5.10 7.55 -0.36
CA LYS A 53 -5.58 6.17 -0.44
C LYS A 53 -4.52 5.25 -1.01
N PHE A 54 -4.36 4.10 -0.38
CA PHE A 54 -3.61 2.97 -0.87
C PHE A 54 -4.52 1.74 -0.84
N SER A 55 -4.64 1.06 -1.96
CA SER A 55 -5.34 -0.21 -2.05
C SER A 55 -4.56 -1.15 -2.94
N LEU A 56 -4.36 -2.37 -2.47
CA LEU A 56 -3.63 -3.39 -3.21
C LEU A 56 -4.25 -4.76 -2.99
N THR A 57 -4.63 -5.41 -4.08
CA THR A 57 -4.76 -6.86 -4.17
C THR A 57 -3.61 -7.34 -5.04
N ALA A 58 -2.76 -8.24 -4.54
CA ALA A 58 -1.67 -8.81 -5.34
C ALA A 58 -2.16 -10.09 -6.05
N ALA A 59 -1.59 -10.39 -7.21
CA ALA A 59 -1.85 -11.66 -7.88
C ALA A 59 -1.42 -12.85 -7.00
N GLU A 60 -2.17 -13.95 -7.05
CA GLU A 60 -1.89 -15.15 -6.23
C GLU A 60 -0.51 -15.74 -6.50
N ASN A 61 -0.04 -15.65 -7.75
CA ASN A 61 1.28 -16.09 -8.20
C ASN A 61 2.30 -14.95 -8.26
N SER A 62 2.04 -13.83 -7.57
CA SER A 62 2.96 -12.69 -7.49
C SER A 62 4.34 -13.14 -6.96
N PRO A 63 5.46 -12.62 -7.51
CA PRO A 63 6.80 -12.99 -7.06
C PRO A 63 7.06 -12.74 -5.58
N VAL A 64 6.43 -11.71 -5.00
CA VAL A 64 6.38 -11.50 -3.55
C VAL A 64 5.01 -11.93 -3.04
N SER A 65 5.00 -12.75 -1.97
CA SER A 65 3.76 -13.24 -1.35
C SER A 65 2.94 -12.10 -0.73
N PHE A 66 1.63 -12.29 -0.69
CA PHE A 66 0.72 -11.33 -0.09
C PHE A 66 1.06 -11.02 1.37
N GLU A 67 1.41 -12.05 2.16
CA GLU A 67 1.77 -11.92 3.58
C GLU A 67 3.03 -11.05 3.74
N THR A 68 4.02 -11.22 2.86
CA THR A 68 5.26 -10.43 2.89
C THR A 68 4.97 -8.98 2.51
N ILE A 69 4.13 -8.75 1.50
CA ILE A 69 3.69 -7.40 1.10
C ILE A 69 2.94 -6.75 2.26
N PHE A 70 2.02 -7.48 2.90
CA PHE A 70 1.21 -7.02 4.02
C PHE A 70 2.08 -6.50 5.16
N VAL A 71 2.94 -7.35 5.70
CA VAL A 71 3.82 -7.02 6.83
C VAL A 71 4.67 -5.79 6.49
N ARG A 72 5.31 -5.78 5.32
CA ARG A 72 6.18 -4.66 4.92
C ARG A 72 5.40 -3.35 4.73
N VAL A 73 4.19 -3.40 4.17
CA VAL A 73 3.35 -2.21 4.00
C VAL A 73 2.95 -1.66 5.36
N ILE A 74 2.47 -2.50 6.27
CA ILE A 74 2.04 -2.04 7.60
C ILE A 74 3.23 -1.52 8.40
N ASP A 75 4.34 -2.27 8.50
CA ASP A 75 5.55 -1.82 9.20
C ASP A 75 6.06 -0.47 8.65
N THR A 76 6.06 -0.33 7.32
CA THR A 76 6.45 0.93 6.67
C THR A 76 5.46 2.04 6.98
N PHE A 77 4.16 1.75 6.98
CA PHE A 77 3.12 2.72 7.27
C PHE A 77 3.24 3.27 8.70
N THR A 78 3.56 2.39 9.65
CA THR A 78 3.55 2.66 11.10
C THR A 78 4.89 3.14 11.62
N SER A 79 5.98 2.90 10.88
CA SER A 79 7.32 3.45 11.19
C SER A 79 7.43 4.98 11.20
N ARG A 80 6.35 5.70 10.86
CA ARG A 80 6.34 7.16 10.79
C ARG A 80 5.12 7.74 11.49
N ASP A 81 5.37 8.81 12.23
CA ASP A 81 4.32 9.65 12.77
C ASP A 81 3.45 10.23 11.66
N ARG A 82 2.13 10.18 11.88
CA ARG A 82 1.13 10.64 10.93
C ARG A 82 0.39 11.84 11.50
N VAL A 83 0.37 12.94 10.74
CA VAL A 83 -0.40 14.14 11.07
C VAL A 83 -1.90 13.94 10.82
N TYR A 84 -2.23 13.01 9.92
CA TYR A 84 -3.61 12.72 9.55
C TYR A 84 -4.06 11.40 10.14
N ARG A 85 -5.37 11.30 10.37
CA ARG A 85 -6.01 10.04 10.73
C ARG A 85 -6.19 9.17 9.49
N PHE A 86 -5.93 7.89 9.64
CA PHE A 86 -6.14 6.88 8.60
C PHE A 86 -7.04 5.76 9.11
N ILE A 87 -7.72 5.10 8.18
CA ILE A 87 -8.45 3.85 8.41
C ILE A 87 -7.74 2.77 7.62
N PHE A 88 -7.50 1.65 8.29
CA PHE A 88 -7.08 0.40 7.70
C PHE A 88 -8.31 -0.52 7.58
N ASP A 89 -8.63 -0.97 6.36
CA ASP A 89 -9.73 -1.91 6.15
C ASP A 89 -9.18 -3.33 6.23
N ALA A 90 -9.49 -4.02 7.32
CA ALA A 90 -9.15 -5.41 7.56
C ALA A 90 -10.27 -6.34 7.03
N THR A 91 -9.85 -7.41 6.38
CA THR A 91 -10.63 -8.58 5.94
C THR A 91 -10.24 -9.79 6.78
N SER A 92 -11.03 -10.87 6.76
CA SER A 92 -10.71 -12.13 7.48
C SER A 92 -9.30 -12.68 7.22
N VAL A 93 -8.76 -12.59 6.00
CA VAL A 93 -7.37 -12.98 5.71
C VAL A 93 -6.37 -12.09 6.44
N THR A 94 -6.64 -10.79 6.42
CA THR A 94 -5.77 -9.81 7.06
C THR A 94 -6.02 -9.65 8.55
N ASP A 95 -7.12 -10.17 9.10
CA ASP A 95 -7.49 -10.06 10.51
C ASP A 95 -6.47 -10.78 11.39
N GLN A 96 -6.09 -12.01 11.02
CA GLN A 96 -5.03 -12.75 11.71
C GLN A 96 -3.69 -12.00 11.67
N LEU A 97 -3.46 -11.21 10.63
CA LEU A 97 -2.27 -10.37 10.50
C LEU A 97 -2.44 -9.03 11.23
N ALA A 98 -3.67 -8.51 11.33
CA ALA A 98 -4.08 -7.28 11.99
C ALA A 98 -4.13 -7.42 13.51
N GLU A 99 -4.31 -8.63 14.05
CA GLU A 99 -4.18 -8.91 15.48
C GLU A 99 -2.80 -8.51 16.02
N ARG A 100 -1.75 -8.63 15.20
CA ARG A 100 -0.38 -8.15 15.52
C ARG A 100 -0.28 -6.62 15.61
N PHE A 101 -1.34 -5.93 15.23
CA PHE A 101 -1.40 -4.48 15.03
C PHE A 101 -2.46 -3.81 15.92
N ILE A 102 -3.09 -4.56 16.83
CA ILE A 102 -3.97 -4.01 17.89
C ILE A 102 -3.23 -2.95 18.73
N ASP A 103 -1.92 -3.12 18.94
CA ASP A 103 -1.09 -2.13 19.62
C ASP A 103 -0.99 -0.78 18.88
N LEU A 104 -1.26 -0.74 17.57
CA LEU A 104 -1.25 0.50 16.77
C LEU A 104 -2.53 1.32 16.91
N GLU A 105 -3.66 0.69 17.29
CA GLU A 105 -4.89 1.39 17.64
C GLU A 105 -4.65 2.36 18.81
N LEU A 106 -3.73 1.98 19.72
CA LEU A 106 -3.30 2.79 20.86
C LEU A 106 -2.46 4.02 20.47
N TRP A 107 -1.93 4.08 19.23
CA TRP A 107 -1.16 5.23 18.70
C TRP A 107 -2.04 6.28 18.01
N GLY A 108 -3.36 6.24 18.21
CA GLY A 108 -4.30 7.36 18.14
C GLY A 108 -4.65 7.94 16.75
N ASN A 109 -3.85 7.66 15.72
CA ASN A 109 -4.06 8.20 14.37
C ASN A 109 -4.39 7.13 13.31
N VAL A 110 -4.57 5.87 13.71
CA VAL A 110 -4.97 4.78 12.83
C VAL A 110 -6.17 4.07 13.45
N GLY A 111 -7.31 4.10 12.76
CA GLY A 111 -8.46 3.26 13.06
C GLY A 111 -8.42 1.99 12.21
N ILE A 112 -8.98 0.90 12.71
CA ILE A 112 -9.18 -0.34 11.94
C ILE A 112 -10.69 -0.51 11.73
N THR A 113 -11.09 -0.84 10.52
CA THR A 113 -12.47 -1.28 10.23
C THR A 113 -12.44 -2.67 9.65
N TYR A 114 -13.41 -3.49 10.04
CA TYR A 114 -13.49 -4.88 9.63
C TYR A 114 -14.54 -5.05 8.54
N SER A 115 -14.18 -5.73 7.47
CA SER A 115 -15.04 -6.10 6.35
C SER A 115 -15.27 -7.60 6.36
N SER A 116 -16.52 -8.02 6.14
CA SER A 116 -16.89 -9.42 5.99
C SER A 116 -16.49 -10.03 4.64
N ILE A 117 -15.81 -9.26 3.77
CA ILE A 117 -15.39 -9.70 2.45
C ILE A 117 -14.00 -10.32 2.53
N ASP A 118 -13.93 -11.63 2.30
CA ASP A 118 -12.71 -12.43 2.36
C ASP A 118 -11.86 -12.21 1.09
N THR A 119 -11.07 -11.14 1.08
CA THR A 119 -10.16 -10.83 -0.05
C THR A 119 -8.76 -10.57 0.48
N ARG A 120 -7.74 -11.04 -0.26
CA ARG A 120 -6.32 -10.70 -0.02
C ARG A 120 -6.03 -9.26 -0.40
N ARG A 121 -6.61 -8.33 0.35
CA ARG A 121 -6.55 -6.89 0.07
C ARG A 121 -5.93 -6.14 1.23
N ILE A 122 -5.04 -5.22 0.91
CA ILE A 122 -4.54 -4.19 1.83
C ILE A 122 -5.23 -2.89 1.44
N SER A 123 -5.91 -2.22 2.35
CA SER A 123 -6.54 -0.93 2.10
C SER A 123 -6.28 0.03 3.26
N ILE A 124 -5.67 1.17 2.95
CA ILE A 124 -5.39 2.26 3.89
C ILE A 124 -5.92 3.54 3.27
N HIS A 125 -6.76 4.28 3.98
CA HIS A 125 -7.29 5.54 3.48
C HIS A 125 -7.35 6.62 4.56
N ARG A 126 -7.14 7.87 4.17
CA ARG A 126 -7.15 9.02 5.06
C ARG A 126 -8.57 9.43 5.40
N VAL A 127 -8.84 9.72 6.67
CA VAL A 127 -10.13 10.24 7.14
C VAL A 127 -10.30 11.70 6.72
N GLY A 128 -11.50 12.05 6.24
CA GLY A 128 -11.87 13.42 5.86
C GLY A 128 -11.19 13.91 4.57
N SER A 129 -11.02 13.01 3.60
CA SER A 129 -10.44 13.30 2.29
C SER A 129 -11.47 13.42 1.18
#